data_AF-A0A959GMX5-F1
#
_entry.id   AF-A0A959GMX5-F1
#
_cell.length_a   1.000
_cell.length_b   1.000
_cell.length_c   1.000
_cell.angle_alpha   90.00
_cell.angle_beta   90.00
_cell.angle_gamma   90.00
#
_symmetry.space_group_name_H-M   'P 1'
#
loop_
_entity.id
_entity.type
_entity.pdbx_description
1 polymer ?
#
loop_
_entity_poly.entity_id
_entity_poly.type
_entity_poly.pdbx_seq_one_letter_code
_entity_poly.pdbx_strand_id
1 'polypeptide(L)'
;TKKLSDLMPEKAGLRLSQLLVEVEFGVPSRQCVNYGICRIEIARGRGRPKSSGCTGCGGLALASAPEEGLLQLAFFRSSLGERARRQHFSQGFFLVEEAYPLPRFLHRTLGLQAAAIGRGRYNVLEDNDVLIVRFFNLISL
;
A
#
# COMPACT_ATOMS: atom_id res chain seq x y z
N THR A 1 -40.10 -8.97 -2.44
CA THR A 1 -38.81 -9.17 -1.77
C THR A 1 -37.76 -9.38 -2.84
N LYS A 2 -36.92 -8.39 -3.13
CA LYS A 2 -35.89 -8.50 -4.19
C LYS A 2 -34.82 -9.50 -3.73
N LYS A 3 -34.41 -10.41 -4.61
CA LYS A 3 -33.38 -11.40 -4.31
C LYS A 3 -32.02 -10.71 -4.33
N LEU A 4 -31.08 -11.19 -3.52
CA LEU A 4 -29.70 -10.69 -3.44
C LEU A 4 -28.95 -10.81 -4.79
N SER A 5 -29.45 -11.65 -5.71
CA SER A 5 -29.00 -11.76 -7.10
C SER A 5 -29.31 -10.55 -7.97
N ASP A 6 -30.27 -9.71 -7.57
CA ASP A 6 -30.74 -8.57 -8.36
C ASP A 6 -29.92 -7.29 -8.09
N LEU A 7 -28.96 -7.35 -7.17
CA LEU A 7 -28.05 -6.26 -6.80
C LEU A 7 -26.64 -6.42 -7.40
N MET A 8 -26.41 -7.46 -8.20
CA MET A 8 -25.15 -7.64 -8.92
C MET A 8 -25.43 -7.56 -10.42
N PRO A 9 -25.01 -6.48 -11.12
CA PRO A 9 -25.02 -6.50 -12.56
C PRO A 9 -24.03 -7.55 -13.05
N GLU A 10 -24.54 -8.72 -13.43
CA GLU A 10 -23.88 -9.63 -14.36
C GLU A 10 -23.58 -8.85 -15.65
N LYS A 11 -22.29 -8.71 -15.99
CA LYS A 11 -21.70 -8.07 -17.19
C LYS A 11 -21.21 -6.62 -17.04
N ALA A 12 -20.24 -6.43 -16.17
CA ALA A 12 -19.03 -5.67 -16.49
C ALA A 12 -17.88 -6.37 -15.77
N GLY A 13 -16.76 -6.65 -16.45
CA GLY A 13 -15.62 -7.32 -15.84
C GLY A 13 -15.16 -6.57 -14.59
N LEU A 14 -15.50 -7.10 -13.40
CA LEU A 14 -15.12 -6.52 -12.12
C LEU A 14 -13.60 -6.56 -12.03
N ARG A 15 -12.94 -5.45 -12.37
CA ARG A 15 -11.60 -5.19 -11.87
C ARG A 15 -11.72 -5.16 -10.35
N LEU A 16 -11.02 -6.05 -9.66
CA LEU A 16 -10.82 -5.92 -8.23
C LEU A 16 -10.15 -4.56 -8.02
N SER A 17 -10.94 -3.56 -7.58
CA SER A 17 -10.48 -2.18 -7.42
C SER A 17 -9.52 -2.01 -6.26
N GLN A 18 -9.42 -3.03 -5.41
CA GLN A 18 -8.64 -3.02 -4.18
C GLN A 18 -7.99 -4.38 -3.93
N LEU A 19 -6.79 -4.34 -3.35
CA LEU A 19 -6.04 -5.51 -2.93
C LEU A 19 -5.53 -5.31 -1.51
N LEU A 20 -5.79 -6.26 -0.62
CA LEU A 20 -5.21 -6.25 0.72
C LEU A 20 -3.73 -6.65 0.64
N VAL A 21 -2.85 -5.74 1.07
CA VAL A 21 -1.40 -5.94 1.07
C VAL A 21 -0.82 -5.75 2.46
N GLU A 22 0.30 -6.39 2.70
CA GLU A 22 1.18 -6.07 3.82
C GLU A 22 2.37 -5.28 3.31
N VAL A 23 2.69 -4.19 4.00
CA VAL A 23 3.79 -3.30 3.67
C VAL A 23 4.80 -3.33 4.81
N GLU A 24 6.04 -3.68 4.48
CA GLU A 24 7.19 -3.51 5.35
C GLU A 24 7.83 -2.15 5.02
N PHE A 25 8.01 -1.32 6.04
CA PHE A 25 8.61 0.00 5.90
C PHE A 25 10.14 -0.06 5.96
N GLY A 26 10.78 0.94 5.36
CA GLY A 26 12.22 1.09 5.31
C GLY A 26 12.76 1.14 3.89
N VAL A 27 14.07 0.98 3.75
CA VAL A 27 14.79 1.07 2.46
C VAL A 27 15.43 -0.29 2.14
N PRO A 28 15.11 -0.93 0.99
CA PRO A 28 15.65 -2.24 0.63
C PRO A 28 17.18 -2.29 0.61
N SER A 29 17.82 -1.27 0.00
CA SER A 29 19.30 -1.19 -0.09
C SER A 29 20.00 -1.04 1.26
N ARG A 30 19.24 -0.72 2.33
CA ARG A 30 19.74 -0.54 3.70
C ARG A 30 19.11 -1.55 4.67
N GLN A 31 18.83 -2.77 4.21
CA GLN A 31 18.29 -3.84 5.07
C GLN A 31 16.97 -3.45 5.78
N CYS A 32 16.07 -2.79 5.06
CA CYS A 32 14.78 -2.30 5.57
C CYS A 32 14.87 -1.29 6.73
N VAL A 33 15.96 -0.54 6.85
CA VAL A 33 16.05 0.57 7.82
C VAL A 33 15.66 1.92 7.20
N ASN A 34 15.42 2.92 8.05
CA ASN A 34 15.03 4.30 7.68
C ASN A 34 13.61 4.43 7.08
N TYR A 35 13.40 5.35 6.13
CA TYR A 35 12.08 5.79 5.67
C TYR A 35 11.81 5.32 4.23
N GLY A 36 10.67 4.64 4.05
CA GLY A 36 10.22 4.23 2.73
C GLY A 36 9.43 2.95 2.78
N ILE A 37 9.45 2.26 1.65
CA ILE A 37 8.84 0.96 1.44
C ILE A 37 9.97 -0.04 1.23
N CYS A 38 10.11 -1.00 2.15
CA CYS A 38 11.02 -2.11 1.95
C CYS A 38 10.38 -3.20 1.10
N ARG A 39 9.12 -3.50 1.37
CA ARG A 39 8.40 -4.56 0.67
C ARG A 39 6.89 -4.36 0.67
N ILE A 40 6.24 -4.77 -0.40
CA ILE A 40 4.79 -4.94 -0.48
C ILE A 40 4.51 -6.39 -0.89
N GLU A 41 3.72 -7.11 -0.10
CA GLU A 41 3.29 -8.48 -0.38
C GLU A 41 1.76 -8.58 -0.32
N ILE A 42 1.17 -9.56 -1.01
CA ILE A 42 -0.26 -9.86 -0.85
C ILE A 42 -0.48 -10.37 0.56
N ALA A 43 -1.40 -9.75 1.30
CA ALA A 43 -1.75 -10.21 2.64
C ALA A 43 -2.40 -11.60 2.54
N ARG A 44 -1.70 -12.64 3.01
CA ARG A 44 -2.25 -14.00 3.06
C ARG A 44 -2.95 -14.19 4.41
N GLY A 45 -4.19 -14.67 4.36
CA GLY A 45 -4.98 -14.94 5.56
C GLY A 45 -4.25 -15.90 6.51
N ARG A 46 -4.16 -15.48 7.78
CA ARG A 46 -3.54 -16.16 8.93
C ARG A 46 -2.01 -16.19 8.92
N GLY A 47 -1.46 -15.15 9.54
CA GLY A 47 -0.06 -15.06 9.93
C GLY A 47 0.58 -13.87 9.25
N ARG A 48 0.79 -12.80 10.02
CA ARG A 48 1.74 -11.74 9.67
C ARG A 48 3.04 -12.47 9.29
N PRO A 49 3.53 -12.44 8.04
CA PRO A 49 4.86 -12.91 7.73
C PRO A 49 5.75 -12.19 8.72
N LYS A 50 6.44 -12.95 9.58
CA LYS A 50 7.51 -12.39 10.41
C LYS A 50 8.55 -11.93 9.40
N SER A 51 8.48 -10.68 8.96
CA SER A 51 9.56 -10.10 8.20
C SER A 51 10.79 -10.24 9.08
N SER A 52 11.82 -10.83 8.50
CA SER A 52 13.03 -11.26 9.19
C SER A 52 13.74 -10.04 9.75
N GLY A 53 13.43 -9.65 10.99
CA GLY A 53 14.22 -8.70 11.76
C GLY A 53 13.47 -7.56 12.44
N CYS A 54 12.27 -7.15 12.01
CA CYS A 54 11.56 -6.07 12.69
C CYS A 54 10.08 -6.35 12.99
N THR A 55 9.80 -6.70 14.25
CA THR A 55 8.43 -6.75 14.77
C THR A 55 7.88 -5.33 14.87
N GLY A 56 6.88 -5.00 14.04
CA GLY A 56 6.19 -3.70 14.07
C GLY A 56 6.69 -2.63 13.10
N CYS A 57 7.62 -2.95 12.19
CA CYS A 57 8.05 -2.05 11.10
C CYS A 57 7.14 -2.10 9.86
N GLY A 58 5.88 -2.49 10.00
CA GLY A 58 4.98 -2.63 8.84
C GLY A 58 3.51 -2.46 9.20
N GLY A 59 2.66 -2.55 8.19
CA GLY A 59 1.21 -2.42 8.34
C GLY A 59 0.44 -3.08 7.21
N LEU A 60 -0.82 -3.40 7.47
CA LEU A 60 -1.77 -3.83 6.46
C LEU A 60 -2.36 -2.60 5.78
N ALA A 61 -2.52 -2.65 4.47
CA ALA A 61 -3.13 -1.60 3.67
C ALA A 61 -4.05 -2.16 2.60
N LEU A 62 -5.09 -1.40 2.25
CA LEU A 62 -5.82 -1.57 0.99
C LEU A 62 -5.09 -0.79 -0.11
N ALA A 63 -4.55 -1.51 -1.08
CA ALA A 63 -3.96 -0.94 -2.28
C ALA A 63 -5.02 -0.75 -3.36
N SER A 64 -5.10 0.43 -3.96
CA SER A 64 -6.00 0.74 -5.06
C SER A 64 -5.35 1.69 -6.08
N ALA A 65 -5.89 1.72 -7.30
CA ALA A 65 -5.50 2.68 -8.33
C ALA A 65 -6.76 3.45 -8.77
N PRO A 66 -7.15 4.51 -8.03
CA PRO A 66 -8.41 5.20 -8.29
C PRO A 66 -8.40 6.00 -9.60
N GLU A 67 -7.21 6.41 -10.06
CA GLU A 67 -6.98 7.21 -11.27
C GLU A 67 -5.73 6.69 -11.99
N GLU A 68 -5.59 7.00 -13.28
CA GLU A 68 -4.41 6.65 -14.05
C GLU A 68 -3.15 7.32 -13.46
N GLY A 69 -2.07 6.57 -13.32
CA GLY A 69 -0.81 7.08 -12.75
C GLY A 69 -0.86 7.31 -11.23
N LEU A 70 -1.93 6.91 -10.54
CA LEU A 70 -2.08 7.09 -9.10
C LEU A 70 -2.19 5.75 -8.38
N LEU A 71 -1.24 5.46 -7.49
CA LEU A 71 -1.35 4.35 -6.53
C LEU A 71 -1.75 4.91 -5.16
N GLN A 72 -2.75 4.31 -4.53
CA GLN A 72 -3.17 4.64 -3.18
C GLN A 72 -2.96 3.45 -2.26
N LEU A 73 -2.36 3.69 -1.08
CA LEU A 73 -2.30 2.74 0.02
C LEU A 73 -3.05 3.32 1.22
N ALA A 74 -4.16 2.68 1.59
CA ALA A 74 -4.93 3.01 2.80
C ALA A 74 -4.56 2.05 3.93
N PHE A 75 -3.66 2.49 4.81
CA PHE A 75 -3.13 1.70 5.92
C PHE A 75 -4.10 1.65 7.09
N PHE A 76 -4.43 0.46 7.59
CA PHE A 76 -5.25 0.32 8.79
C PHE A 76 -4.48 0.75 10.04
N ARG A 77 -4.97 1.77 10.76
CA ARG A 77 -4.35 2.27 12.00
C ARG A 77 -4.14 1.19 13.05
N SER A 78 -5.07 0.23 13.12
CA SER A 78 -5.05 -0.92 14.03
C SER A 78 -3.92 -1.92 13.72
N SER A 79 -3.41 -1.93 12.47
CA SER A 79 -2.32 -2.81 12.05
C SER A 79 -0.92 -2.20 12.23
N LEU A 80 -0.86 -0.87 12.39
CA LEU A 80 0.38 -0.12 12.54
C LEU A 80 0.83 -0.13 14.00
N GLY A 81 2.04 -0.63 14.24
CA GLY A 81 2.69 -0.48 15.53
C GLY A 81 2.97 0.99 15.85
N GLU A 82 3.09 1.34 17.13
CA GLU A 82 3.33 2.72 17.56
C GLU A 82 4.61 3.31 16.93
N ARG A 83 5.67 2.50 16.85
CA ARG A 83 6.91 2.87 16.15
C ARG A 83 6.66 3.24 14.69
N ALA A 84 5.92 2.41 13.95
CA ALA A 84 5.62 2.68 12.55
C ALA A 84 4.81 3.98 12.37
N ARG A 85 3.79 4.21 13.20
CA ARG A 85 3.00 5.45 13.17
C ARG A 85 3.88 6.68 13.43
N ARG A 86 4.68 6.62 14.50
CA ARG A 86 5.55 7.73 14.90
C ARG A 86 6.62 8.01 13.84
N GLN A 87 7.21 6.97 13.27
CA GLN A 87 8.30 7.13 12.31
C GLN A 87 7.79 7.54 10.93
N HIS A 88 6.76 6.90 10.39
CA HIS A 88 6.39 7.05 8.98
C HIS A 88 5.21 7.98 8.70
N PHE A 89 4.44 8.36 9.73
CA PHE A 89 3.18 9.09 9.53
C PHE A 89 3.02 10.35 10.40
N SER A 90 3.76 10.48 11.51
CA SER A 90 3.58 11.60 12.46
C SER A 90 3.85 13.01 11.92
N GLN A 91 4.57 13.10 10.80
CA GLN A 91 4.95 14.38 10.19
C GLN A 91 3.94 14.85 9.13
N GLY A 92 2.80 14.17 8.96
CA GLY A 92 1.80 14.47 7.93
C GLY A 92 2.21 14.06 6.52
N PHE A 93 3.38 13.45 6.34
CA PHE A 93 3.83 12.89 5.08
C PHE A 93 4.53 11.53 5.30
N PHE A 94 4.47 10.71 4.26
CA PHE A 94 5.18 9.46 4.11
C PHE A 94 6.39 9.68 3.19
N LEU A 95 7.59 9.42 3.70
CA LEU A 95 8.84 9.62 2.96
C LEU A 95 9.28 8.34 2.27
N VAL A 96 9.54 8.41 0.97
CA VAL A 96 10.20 7.37 0.17
C VAL A 96 11.60 7.86 -0.20
N GLU A 97 12.62 7.36 0.50
CA GLU A 97 14.02 7.77 0.28
C GLU A 97 14.64 7.21 -1.01
N GLU A 98 14.20 6.03 -1.43
CA GLU A 98 14.68 5.28 -2.60
C GLU A 98 13.48 4.88 -3.46
N ALA A 99 13.62 4.96 -4.79
CA ALA A 99 12.56 4.51 -5.68
C ALA A 99 12.25 3.04 -5.42
N TYR A 100 10.98 2.70 -5.29
CA TYR A 100 10.53 1.36 -4.93
C TYR A 100 9.93 0.65 -6.14
N PRO A 101 10.56 -0.42 -6.68
CA PRO A 101 10.00 -1.21 -7.76
C PRO A 101 8.67 -1.84 -7.36
N LEU A 102 7.63 -1.62 -8.15
CA LEU A 102 6.30 -2.16 -7.87
C LEU A 102 6.29 -3.67 -8.13
N PRO A 103 5.78 -4.49 -7.18
CA PRO A 103 5.61 -5.92 -7.42
C PRO A 103 4.64 -6.19 -8.57
N ARG A 104 4.97 -7.18 -9.42
CA ARG A 104 4.17 -7.60 -10.60
C ARG A 104 2.69 -7.86 -10.30
N PHE A 105 2.35 -8.26 -9.07
CA PHE A 105 0.95 -8.47 -8.71
C PHE A 105 0.14 -7.17 -8.68
N LEU A 106 0.73 -6.04 -8.28
CA LEU A 106 0.04 -4.74 -8.29
C LEU A 106 -0.29 -4.30 -9.72
N HIS A 107 0.61 -4.51 -10.68
CA HIS A 107 0.33 -4.23 -12.09
C HIS A 107 -0.84 -5.06 -12.61
N ARG A 108 -0.81 -6.37 -12.35
CA ARG A 108 -1.84 -7.29 -12.86
C ARG A 108 -3.20 -7.04 -12.23
N THR A 109 -3.24 -6.75 -10.93
CA THR A 109 -4.49 -6.58 -10.18
C THR A 109 -5.07 -5.18 -10.33
N LEU A 110 -4.24 -4.14 -10.26
CA LEU A 110 -4.68 -2.74 -10.27
C LEU A 110 -4.55 -2.07 -11.64
N GLY A 111 -3.95 -2.73 -12.64
CA GLY A 111 -3.78 -2.18 -13.99
C GLY A 111 -2.70 -1.09 -14.08
N LEU A 112 -1.78 -1.02 -13.11
CA LEU A 112 -0.70 -0.03 -13.10
C LEU A 112 0.27 -0.26 -14.27
N GLN A 113 0.51 0.81 -15.04
CA GLN A 113 1.49 0.80 -16.13
C GLN A 113 2.90 1.16 -15.65
N ALA A 114 3.02 1.96 -14.60
CA ALA A 114 4.29 2.42 -14.07
C ALA A 114 5.04 1.30 -13.34
N ALA A 115 6.38 1.31 -13.42
CA ALA A 115 7.28 0.28 -12.92
C ALA A 115 7.67 0.45 -11.44
N ALA A 116 7.67 1.68 -10.94
CA ALA A 116 8.10 1.96 -9.57
C ALA A 116 7.40 3.18 -8.96
N ILE A 117 7.39 3.25 -7.64
CA ILE A 117 7.10 4.47 -6.87
C ILE A 117 8.39 5.28 -6.82
N GLY A 118 8.34 6.54 -7.26
CA GLY A 118 9.48 7.44 -7.23
C GLY A 118 9.90 7.84 -5.81
N ARG A 119 11.03 8.52 -5.72
CA ARG A 119 11.49 9.16 -4.48
C ARG A 119 10.59 10.36 -4.19
N GLY A 120 10.30 10.63 -2.93
CA GLY A 120 9.53 11.84 -2.58
C GLY A 120 8.87 11.82 -1.20
N ARG A 121 8.25 12.95 -0.89
CA ARG A 121 7.33 13.10 0.24
C ARG A 121 5.91 13.03 -0.27
N TYR A 122 5.12 12.14 0.28
CA TYR A 122 3.73 11.91 -0.11
C TYR A 122 2.84 12.29 1.06
N ASN A 123 1.84 13.14 0.84
CA ASN A 123 0.94 13.55 1.91
C ASN A 123 0.19 12.35 2.49
N VAL A 124 0.07 12.33 3.80
CA VAL A 124 -0.77 11.37 4.53
C VAL A 124 -2.11 12.05 4.79
N LEU A 125 -3.18 11.49 4.25
CA LEU A 125 -4.53 11.88 4.61
C LEU A 125 -5.00 10.99 5.75
N GLU A 126 -5.55 11.60 6.78
CA GLU A 126 -6.08 10.91 7.94
C GLU A 126 -7.59 10.74 7.81
N ASP A 127 -8.05 9.49 7.90
CA ASP A 127 -9.45 9.14 8.12
C ASP A 127 -9.52 8.22 9.35
N ASN A 128 -10.68 8.15 10.01
CA ASN A 128 -10.87 7.60 11.36
C ASN A 128 -10.04 6.34 11.63
N ASP A 129 -10.14 5.34 10.74
CA ASP A 129 -9.48 4.05 10.90
C ASP A 129 -8.26 3.83 9.97
N VAL A 130 -7.99 4.77 9.05
CA VAL A 130 -6.96 4.60 8.02
C VAL A 130 -6.05 5.81 7.84
N LEU A 131 -4.80 5.55 7.48
CA LEU A 131 -3.85 6.55 7.00
C LEU A 131 -3.66 6.31 5.51
N ILE A 132 -3.99 7.29 4.68
CA ILE A 132 -4.01 7.16 3.23
C ILE A 132 -2.78 7.87 2.65
N VAL A 133 -1.96 7.12 1.92
CA VAL A 133 -0.84 7.66 1.15
C VAL A 133 -1.15 7.55 -0.33
N ARG A 134 -1.02 8.66 -1.05
CA ARG A 134 -1.24 8.75 -2.50
C ARG A 134 0.07 8.99 -3.22
N PHE A 135 0.48 8.03 -4.05
CA PHE A 135 1.70 8.07 -4.85
C PHE A 135 1.36 8.50 -6.28
N PHE A 136 1.65 9.77 -6.59
CA PHE A 136 1.45 10.38 -7.91
C PHE A 136 2.73 10.46 -8.75
N ASN A 137 3.90 10.28 -8.14
CA ASN A 137 5.18 10.17 -8.84
C ASN A 137 5.49 8.70 -9.10
N LEU A 138 4.80 8.10 -10.07
CA LEU A 138 5.09 6.75 -10.54
C LEU A 138 5.99 6.83 -11.77
N ILE A 139 7.06 6.03 -11.81
CA ILE A 139 8.08 6.10 -12.84
C ILE A 139 8.07 4.85 -13.72
N SER A 140 8.32 5.04 -15.01
CA SER A 140 8.68 3.96 -15.95
C SER A 140 10.18 3.69 -15.82
N LEU A 141 10.56 2.40 -15.79
CA LEU A 141 11.97 1.97 -15.84
C LEU A 141 12.42 1.78 -17.28
#